data_AF-W2L0R1-F1
#
_entry.id   AF-W2L0R1-F1
#
_cell.length_a   1.000
_cell.length_b   1.000
_cell.length_c   1.000
_cell.angle_alpha   90.00
_cell.angle_beta   90.00
_cell.angle_gamma   90.00
#
_symmetry.space_group_name_H-M   'P 1'
#
loop_
_entity.id
_entity.type
_entity.pdbx_description
1 polymer ?
#
loop_
_entity_poly.entity_id
_entity_poly.type
_entity_poly.pdbx_seq_one_letter_code
_entity_poly.pdbx_strand_id
1 'polypeptide(L)'
;MRWYHVLLILVSSFQTISNAFSTSPITTVASPAHSISTSFAVTETARRRLLRVVNRANAESNSFKDVGYGENTGDVSGYSGYDKSSIKDLEERVTGTEAFQKLKSSKTFKSFSQGVTKATNTFSDKISPALPMKAKLQVWSNNGKSVSFVRKELGMDKLDDALLKQAKNFQFYDDYVTSQLPIWAKNELTLDDIVSQLGLRGLSGSDLTSNPNFKYYDQYLEHQALVWATKDLDLDDVLVRLDLNILPAAERLGAVNFKYYEEFVAGLMRSWMEKGTPLDDVMAKLKLDKLTGEELLKHPNYKYYKNHVKNYLRVWAFNGESLDDVAVWLGLENMQGKLLESQPNYAFLKKYWDKSTKYEEQEMLKRRITSFQVWDDLQVFRVKQSRRKNSETYKAYKHYVNLIDDYIIRLKDRGFTEDELPRMTSKNAAPDEMMEKTYIWTQMRRPEWYVKFSLGLDGLGENALKEAANFQYYEYYLRAMKAVNPTVQ
;
A
#
# COMPACT_ATOMS: atom_id res chain seq x y z
N MET A 1 19.99 -3.81 14.10
CA MET A 1 19.27 -2.52 14.06
C MET A 1 17.78 -2.82 14.02
N ARG A 2 17.03 -2.20 14.91
CA ARG A 2 15.65 -2.54 15.27
C ARG A 2 14.68 -2.10 14.15
N TRP A 3 13.93 -3.04 13.61
CA TRP A 3 12.78 -2.76 12.77
C TRP A 3 11.58 -2.60 13.70
N TYR A 4 10.99 -1.40 13.69
CA TYR A 4 9.82 -1.11 14.51
C TYR A 4 8.62 -1.89 13.96
N HIS A 5 8.07 -2.75 14.81
CA HIS A 5 6.75 -3.34 14.63
C HIS A 5 5.71 -2.21 14.57
N VAL A 6 4.98 -2.10 13.46
CA VAL A 6 3.73 -1.35 13.42
C VAL A 6 2.70 -2.20 14.17
N LEU A 7 2.55 -1.90 15.46
CA LEU A 7 1.58 -2.50 16.35
C LEU A 7 0.18 -2.00 15.97
N LEU A 8 -0.64 -2.85 15.38
CA LEU A 8 -2.08 -2.63 15.21
C LEU A 8 -2.76 -2.83 16.57
N ILE A 9 -2.96 -1.75 17.32
CA ILE A 9 -3.75 -1.78 18.55
C ILE A 9 -5.23 -1.96 18.17
N LEU A 10 -5.75 -3.16 18.38
CA LEU A 10 -7.18 -3.44 18.51
C LEU A 10 -7.65 -2.93 19.88
N VAL A 11 -8.29 -1.76 19.91
CA VAL A 11 -9.12 -1.38 21.07
C VAL A 11 -10.51 -2.00 20.86
N SER A 12 -10.73 -3.14 21.51
CA SER A 12 -12.03 -3.74 21.69
C SER A 12 -12.77 -3.03 22.83
N SER A 13 -13.82 -2.29 22.49
CA SER A 13 -14.85 -1.88 23.44
C SER A 13 -16.15 -2.58 23.06
N PHE A 14 -16.41 -3.71 23.72
CA PHE A 14 -17.74 -4.32 23.74
C PHE A 14 -18.61 -3.52 24.71
N GLN A 15 -19.70 -2.93 24.21
CA GLN A 15 -20.90 -2.78 25.02
C GLN A 15 -22.10 -3.30 24.22
N THR A 16 -22.67 -4.33 24.82
CA THR A 16 -23.90 -5.04 24.48
C THR A 16 -25.10 -4.11 24.59
N ILE A 17 -25.91 -4.02 23.53
CA ILE A 17 -27.34 -3.66 23.68
C ILE A 17 -28.14 -4.81 23.08
N SER A 18 -28.90 -5.45 23.97
CA SER A 18 -29.80 -6.56 23.75
C SER A 18 -31.05 -6.13 22.97
N ASN A 19 -31.53 -7.06 22.13
CA ASN A 19 -32.80 -6.99 21.44
C ASN A 19 -33.99 -6.91 22.41
N ALA A 20 -34.98 -6.10 22.06
CA ALA A 20 -36.36 -6.32 22.47
C ALA A 20 -37.27 -6.18 21.24
N PHE A 21 -37.86 -7.31 20.83
CA PHE A 21 -38.96 -7.39 19.88
C PHE A 21 -40.24 -6.81 20.51
N SER A 22 -41.04 -6.13 19.71
CA SER A 22 -42.50 -6.10 19.91
C SER A 22 -43.24 -5.99 18.57
N THR A 23 -44.04 -7.02 18.35
CA THR A 23 -45.04 -7.27 17.31
C THR A 23 -46.25 -6.33 17.46
N SER A 24 -46.78 -5.71 16.40
CA SER A 24 -48.06 -6.04 15.70
C SER A 24 -48.73 -4.71 15.23
N PRO A 25 -49.82 -4.69 14.43
CA PRO A 25 -50.21 -5.54 13.30
C PRO A 25 -50.49 -4.71 12.01
N ILE A 26 -50.75 -5.46 10.95
CA ILE A 26 -51.12 -5.07 9.58
C ILE A 26 -52.43 -4.27 9.55
N THR A 27 -52.52 -3.25 8.68
CA THR A 27 -53.79 -2.88 8.05
C THR A 27 -53.55 -2.54 6.58
N THR A 28 -54.23 -3.30 5.74
CA THR A 28 -54.24 -3.28 4.27
C THR A 28 -55.20 -2.21 3.75
N VAL A 29 -54.76 -1.37 2.82
CA VAL A 29 -55.64 -0.76 1.82
C VAL A 29 -54.90 -0.73 0.47
N ALA A 30 -55.58 -1.18 -0.58
CA ALA A 30 -55.04 -1.45 -1.91
C ALA A 30 -55.23 -0.29 -2.91
N SER A 31 -54.29 -0.24 -3.87
CA SER A 31 -54.34 0.34 -5.24
C SER A 31 -54.17 1.86 -5.43
N PRO A 32 -53.71 2.32 -6.63
CA PRO A 32 -53.31 1.59 -7.83
C PRO A 32 -51.86 1.82 -8.29
N ALA A 33 -51.41 0.90 -9.17
CA ALA A 33 -50.12 0.86 -9.84
C ALA A 33 -49.63 2.23 -10.33
N HIS A 34 -48.49 2.66 -9.79
CA HIS A 34 -47.57 3.56 -10.46
C HIS A 34 -46.25 2.82 -10.55
N SER A 35 -45.85 2.54 -11.79
CA SER A 35 -44.51 2.11 -12.15
C SER A 35 -43.51 3.16 -11.67
N ILE A 36 -42.98 2.96 -10.46
CA ILE A 36 -41.81 3.69 -9.97
C ILE A 36 -40.62 3.11 -10.75
N SER A 37 -40.32 3.73 -11.88
CA SER A 37 -39.01 3.64 -12.50
C SER A 37 -38.00 4.20 -11.50
N THR A 38 -37.31 3.31 -10.79
CA THR A 38 -36.35 3.64 -9.73
C THR A 38 -35.11 4.30 -10.33
N SER A 39 -35.25 5.60 -10.60
CA SER A 39 -34.36 6.70 -10.21
C SER A 39 -32.88 6.40 -9.93
N PHE A 40 -32.17 5.81 -10.88
CA PHE A 40 -30.79 6.23 -11.12
C PHE A 40 -30.75 7.36 -12.14
N ALA A 41 -31.54 7.30 -13.22
CA ALA A 41 -31.49 8.27 -14.33
C ALA A 41 -31.74 9.75 -13.96
N VAL A 42 -32.56 10.04 -12.94
CA VAL A 42 -32.93 11.43 -12.59
C VAL A 42 -31.95 12.08 -11.61
N THR A 43 -31.38 11.30 -10.69
CA THR A 43 -30.32 11.73 -9.75
C THR A 43 -28.93 11.70 -10.37
N GLU A 44 -28.73 10.89 -11.41
CA GLU A 44 -27.56 10.85 -12.29
C GLU A 44 -27.17 12.25 -12.78
N THR A 45 -28.14 13.04 -13.28
CA THR A 45 -27.88 14.34 -13.90
C THR A 45 -27.42 15.42 -12.90
N ALA A 46 -27.90 15.34 -11.65
CA ALA A 46 -27.50 16.25 -10.57
C ALA A 46 -26.16 15.83 -9.94
N ARG A 47 -25.88 14.53 -9.82
CA ARG A 47 -24.59 14.02 -9.31
C ARG A 47 -23.47 14.11 -10.36
N ARG A 48 -23.79 14.01 -11.65
CA ARG A 48 -22.89 14.32 -12.78
C ARG A 48 -22.35 15.76 -12.77
N ARG A 49 -22.98 16.69 -12.05
CA ARG A 49 -22.48 18.06 -11.86
C ARG A 49 -21.46 18.21 -10.74
N LEU A 50 -21.46 17.33 -9.74
CA LEU A 50 -20.44 17.32 -8.67
C LEU A 50 -19.24 16.44 -9.02
N LEU A 51 -19.44 15.42 -9.87
CA LEU A 51 -18.40 14.48 -10.33
C LEU A 51 -17.68 14.92 -11.62
N ARG A 52 -17.95 16.12 -12.15
CA ARG A 52 -17.18 16.71 -13.25
C ARG A 52 -16.07 17.61 -12.70
N VAL A 53 -15.04 16.98 -12.16
CA VAL A 53 -13.73 17.64 -12.07
C VAL A 53 -12.63 16.81 -12.71
N VAL A 54 -12.74 15.48 -12.82
CA VAL A 54 -11.79 14.71 -13.63
C VAL A 54 -12.51 13.55 -14.31
N ASN A 55 -13.03 13.81 -15.52
CA ASN A 55 -13.25 12.72 -16.47
C ASN A 55 -12.75 13.13 -17.85
N ARG A 56 -11.71 12.42 -18.28
CA ARG A 56 -10.69 12.76 -19.28
C ARG A 56 -11.12 12.52 -20.74
N ALA A 57 -12.42 12.36 -21.00
CA ALA A 57 -12.97 12.29 -22.36
C ALA A 57 -14.20 13.21 -22.58
N ASN A 58 -14.75 13.79 -21.51
CA ASN A 58 -15.80 14.82 -21.58
C ASN A 58 -15.29 16.22 -21.17
N ALA A 59 -14.00 16.35 -20.87
CA ALA A 59 -13.32 17.62 -20.73
C ALA A 59 -13.33 18.42 -22.05
N GLU A 60 -13.37 17.76 -23.21
CA GLU A 60 -13.57 18.45 -24.48
C GLU A 60 -14.98 19.06 -24.61
N SER A 61 -15.96 18.55 -23.86
CA SER A 61 -17.36 19.00 -23.93
C SER A 61 -17.75 20.02 -22.86
N ASN A 62 -17.05 20.09 -21.71
CA ASN A 62 -17.42 20.99 -20.61
C ASN A 62 -16.31 21.90 -20.09
N SER A 63 -15.06 21.79 -20.57
CA SER A 63 -14.04 22.83 -20.33
C SER A 63 -14.30 24.12 -21.13
N PHE A 64 -15.38 24.16 -21.92
CA PHE A 64 -15.64 25.20 -22.91
C PHE A 64 -16.73 26.21 -22.52
N LYS A 65 -17.19 26.22 -21.25
CA LYS A 65 -18.16 27.23 -20.79
C LYS A 65 -17.51 28.52 -20.27
N ASP A 66 -16.28 28.43 -19.77
CA ASP A 66 -15.54 29.58 -19.21
C ASP A 66 -14.35 30.02 -20.07
N VAL A 67 -14.06 29.31 -21.17
CA VAL A 67 -12.98 29.62 -22.11
C VAL A 67 -13.54 30.43 -23.27
N GLY A 68 -13.41 31.76 -23.19
CA GLY A 68 -13.72 32.64 -24.31
C GLY A 68 -12.67 32.50 -25.41
N TYR A 69 -13.09 32.08 -26.60
CA TYR A 69 -12.30 32.27 -27.84
C TYR A 69 -12.39 33.74 -28.24
N GLY A 70 -11.26 34.44 -28.27
CA GLY A 70 -11.20 35.82 -28.74
C GLY A 70 -9.91 36.58 -28.39
N GLU A 71 -9.07 36.67 -29.42
CA GLU A 71 -8.02 37.66 -29.73
C GLU A 71 -6.71 37.76 -28.91
N ASN A 72 -5.63 37.67 -29.70
CA ASN A 72 -4.23 37.96 -29.45
C ASN A 72 -3.96 39.11 -28.47
N THR A 73 -3.24 38.80 -27.39
CA THR A 73 -2.08 39.58 -26.93
C THR A 73 -1.11 38.62 -26.27
N GLY A 74 0.14 38.64 -26.73
CA GLY A 74 1.18 37.67 -26.37
C GLY A 74 1.59 37.72 -24.90
N ASP A 75 1.63 36.54 -24.29
CA ASP A 75 2.78 36.07 -23.52
C ASP A 75 2.58 34.57 -23.28
N VAL A 76 3.04 33.76 -24.25
CA VAL A 76 3.09 32.30 -24.10
C VAL A 76 4.39 31.99 -23.38
N SER A 77 4.34 32.00 -22.04
CA SER A 77 5.36 31.35 -21.21
C SER A 77 5.36 29.86 -21.53
N GLY A 78 6.47 29.37 -22.05
CA GLY A 78 6.68 27.98 -22.47
C GLY A 78 6.57 27.01 -21.31
N TYR A 79 5.37 26.49 -21.08
CA TYR A 79 5.15 25.32 -20.23
C TYR A 79 5.52 24.06 -21.03
N SER A 80 6.73 23.58 -20.81
CA SER A 80 7.15 22.22 -21.19
C SER A 80 6.28 21.22 -20.43
N GLY A 81 5.49 20.43 -21.16
CA GLY A 81 4.64 19.39 -20.60
C GLY A 81 5.42 18.42 -19.72
N TYR A 82 4.87 18.13 -18.55
CA TYR A 82 5.40 17.14 -17.63
C TYR A 82 5.27 15.74 -18.27
N ASP A 83 6.37 14.99 -18.31
CA ASP A 83 6.37 13.63 -18.83
C ASP A 83 5.60 12.71 -17.86
N LYS A 84 4.54 12.10 -18.40
CA LYS A 84 3.58 11.23 -17.69
C LYS A 84 4.18 9.91 -17.23
N SER A 85 5.42 9.62 -17.63
CA SER A 85 6.19 8.43 -17.24
C SER A 85 6.45 8.34 -15.72
N SER A 86 6.51 9.49 -15.03
CA SER A 86 6.84 9.56 -13.59
C SER A 86 5.79 8.97 -12.64
N ILE A 87 4.58 8.62 -13.12
CA ILE A 87 3.55 7.95 -12.30
C ILE A 87 3.91 6.49 -12.04
N LYS A 88 4.60 5.82 -12.97
CA LYS A 88 5.08 4.43 -12.78
C LYS A 88 6.19 4.36 -11.72
N ASP A 89 7.07 5.35 -11.68
CA ASP A 89 8.19 5.39 -10.73
C ASP A 89 7.74 5.61 -9.27
N LEU A 90 6.54 6.15 -9.05
CA LEU A 90 5.95 6.34 -7.72
C LEU A 90 5.25 5.09 -7.19
N GLU A 91 4.78 4.18 -8.06
CA GLU A 91 4.24 2.88 -7.66
C GLU A 91 5.34 1.91 -7.22
N GLU A 92 6.55 2.04 -7.76
CA GLU A 92 7.68 1.15 -7.45
C GLU A 92 8.22 1.33 -6.02
N ARG A 93 8.02 2.53 -5.43
CA ARG A 93 8.50 2.91 -4.09
C ARG A 93 7.74 2.28 -2.91
N VAL A 94 6.73 1.45 -3.17
CA VAL A 94 5.94 0.73 -2.14
C VAL A 94 6.19 -0.78 -2.17
N THR A 95 7.19 -1.24 -2.91
CA THR A 95 7.60 -2.64 -2.86
C THR A 95 8.68 -2.82 -1.79
N GLY A 96 8.46 -3.72 -0.82
CA GLY A 96 9.44 -4.14 0.20
C GLY A 96 10.63 -4.92 -0.39
N THR A 97 11.19 -4.43 -1.51
CA THR A 97 12.26 -5.06 -2.28
C THR A 97 13.62 -4.45 -1.98
N GLU A 98 13.71 -3.31 -1.29
CA GLU A 98 14.97 -2.61 -1.00
C GLU A 98 15.98 -3.47 -0.20
N ALA A 99 15.49 -4.35 0.69
CA ALA A 99 16.34 -5.29 1.43
C ALA A 99 16.99 -6.34 0.51
N PHE A 100 16.28 -6.79 -0.53
CA PHE A 100 16.78 -7.77 -1.51
C PHE A 100 17.51 -7.13 -2.70
N GLN A 101 17.24 -5.87 -3.05
CA GLN A 101 18.04 -5.11 -4.02
C GLN A 101 19.47 -4.88 -3.51
N LYS A 102 19.64 -4.67 -2.19
CA LYS A 102 20.96 -4.69 -1.52
C LYS A 102 21.65 -6.07 -1.55
N LEU A 103 20.90 -7.17 -1.68
CA LEU A 103 21.46 -8.52 -1.87
C LEU A 103 21.78 -8.82 -3.35
N LYS A 104 20.99 -8.30 -4.30
CA LYS A 104 21.23 -8.46 -5.75
C LYS A 104 22.41 -7.63 -6.27
N SER A 105 22.81 -6.55 -5.61
CA SER A 105 23.96 -5.74 -6.01
C SER A 105 25.32 -6.40 -5.74
N SER A 106 25.33 -7.57 -5.10
CA SER A 106 26.49 -8.45 -5.01
C SER A 106 26.68 -9.20 -6.35
N LYS A 107 27.42 -8.55 -7.25
CA LYS A 107 28.14 -9.07 -8.43
C LYS A 107 27.58 -10.33 -9.11
N THR A 108 27.07 -10.10 -10.31
CA THR A 108 26.83 -11.02 -11.43
C THR A 108 27.87 -12.14 -11.52
N PHE A 109 27.44 -13.40 -11.49
CA PHE A 109 28.26 -14.53 -11.93
C PHE A 109 27.61 -15.20 -13.14
N LYS A 110 28.37 -15.19 -14.24
CA LYS A 110 28.08 -15.92 -15.47
C LYS A 110 27.95 -17.41 -15.18
N SER A 111 26.89 -18.02 -15.68
CA SER A 111 26.72 -19.47 -15.70
C SER A 111 27.73 -20.12 -16.64
N PHE A 112 28.51 -21.07 -16.15
CA PHE A 112 29.05 -22.13 -16.99
C PHE A 112 28.14 -23.35 -16.88
N SER A 113 27.23 -23.48 -17.85
CA SER A 113 26.54 -24.73 -18.13
C SER A 113 27.34 -25.49 -19.18
N GLN A 114 28.14 -26.47 -18.77
CA GLN A 114 28.63 -27.49 -19.69
C GLN A 114 28.98 -28.78 -18.94
N GLY A 115 28.30 -29.86 -19.33
CA GLY A 115 28.81 -31.23 -19.23
C GLY A 115 28.67 -31.93 -17.89
N VAL A 116 27.57 -32.67 -17.71
CA VAL A 116 27.52 -33.80 -16.79
C VAL A 116 28.48 -34.87 -17.30
N THR A 117 29.67 -34.95 -16.70
CA THR A 117 30.47 -36.18 -16.71
C THR A 117 30.90 -36.50 -15.29
N LYS A 118 30.40 -37.65 -14.83
CA LYS A 118 30.78 -38.40 -13.64
C LYS A 118 32.32 -38.52 -13.57
N ALA A 119 32.98 -37.69 -12.77
CA ALA A 119 34.37 -37.89 -12.35
C ALA A 119 34.68 -37.12 -11.04
N THR A 120 34.96 -37.89 -9.99
CA THR A 120 35.72 -37.54 -8.78
C THR A 120 35.20 -36.41 -7.87
N ASN A 121 34.23 -36.75 -7.03
CA ASN A 121 34.04 -36.15 -5.71
C ASN A 121 35.18 -36.57 -4.77
N THR A 122 36.37 -35.98 -4.88
CA THR A 122 37.44 -36.20 -3.87
C THR A 122 38.50 -35.09 -3.84
N PHE A 123 38.12 -33.83 -4.02
CA PHE A 123 39.03 -32.71 -3.76
C PHE A 123 38.39 -31.69 -2.81
N SER A 124 39.00 -31.58 -1.63
CA SER A 124 38.84 -30.54 -0.60
C SER A 124 37.70 -30.67 0.43
N ASP A 125 37.62 -31.79 1.16
CA ASP A 125 37.06 -31.76 2.52
C ASP A 125 38.01 -31.11 3.55
N LYS A 126 39.29 -30.92 3.19
CA LYS A 126 40.28 -30.22 4.02
C LYS A 126 40.54 -28.83 3.46
N ILE A 127 39.79 -27.84 3.96
CA ILE A 127 40.11 -26.44 3.71
C ILE A 127 41.41 -26.09 4.44
N SER A 128 42.33 -25.37 3.78
CA SER A 128 43.59 -24.96 4.39
C SER A 128 43.35 -24.24 5.72
N PRO A 129 44.03 -24.62 6.81
CA PRO A 129 43.91 -23.94 8.10
C PRO A 129 44.18 -22.44 8.00
N ALA A 130 45.05 -22.03 7.07
CA ALA A 130 45.52 -20.66 6.86
C ALA A 130 44.50 -19.71 6.19
N LEU A 131 43.35 -20.19 5.72
CA LEU A 131 42.34 -19.33 5.10
C LEU A 131 41.57 -18.51 6.16
N PRO A 132 41.30 -17.21 5.91
CA PRO A 132 40.42 -16.41 6.75
C PRO A 132 39.02 -17.03 6.84
N MET A 133 38.38 -16.93 8.02
CA MET A 133 37.08 -17.59 8.27
C MET A 133 36.02 -17.25 7.21
N LYS A 134 35.93 -15.98 6.78
CA LYS A 134 35.00 -15.56 5.72
C LYS A 134 35.18 -16.32 4.40
N ALA A 135 36.43 -16.61 4.01
CA ALA A 135 36.71 -17.40 2.81
C ALA A 135 36.29 -18.86 3.00
N LYS A 136 36.49 -19.43 4.20
CA LYS A 136 36.03 -20.79 4.53
C LYS A 136 34.50 -20.89 4.43
N LEU A 137 33.76 -19.91 4.98
CA LEU A 137 32.30 -19.86 4.89
C LEU A 137 31.82 -19.84 3.44
N GLN A 138 32.46 -19.06 2.57
CA GLN A 138 32.11 -19.00 1.16
C GLN A 138 32.34 -20.35 0.45
N VAL A 139 33.47 -21.01 0.72
CA VAL A 139 33.74 -22.36 0.19
C VAL A 139 32.71 -23.36 0.69
N TRP A 140 32.39 -23.36 1.99
CA TRP A 140 31.35 -24.22 2.55
C TRP A 140 29.97 -23.96 1.95
N SER A 141 29.64 -22.71 1.66
CA SER A 141 28.39 -22.33 0.99
C SER A 141 28.35 -22.88 -0.44
N ASN A 142 29.44 -22.67 -1.21
CA ASN A 142 29.53 -23.14 -2.59
C ASN A 142 29.48 -24.68 -2.68
N ASN A 143 30.00 -25.37 -1.66
CA ASN A 143 29.99 -26.82 -1.58
C ASN A 143 28.71 -27.38 -0.93
N GLY A 144 27.71 -26.54 -0.62
CA GLY A 144 26.44 -26.96 -0.04
C GLY A 144 26.57 -27.69 1.30
N LYS A 145 27.55 -27.31 2.13
CA LYS A 145 27.71 -27.91 3.46
C LYS A 145 26.48 -27.58 4.34
N SER A 146 26.15 -28.47 5.28
CA SER A 146 24.99 -28.25 6.15
C SER A 146 25.27 -27.20 7.22
N VAL A 147 24.21 -26.57 7.73
CA VAL A 147 24.30 -25.66 8.88
C VAL A 147 24.84 -26.38 10.12
N SER A 148 24.49 -27.65 10.31
CA SER A 148 25.04 -28.49 11.39
C SER A 148 26.54 -28.74 11.26
N PHE A 149 27.03 -28.95 10.04
CA PHE A 149 28.47 -29.08 9.77
C PHE A 149 29.21 -27.78 10.14
N VAL A 150 28.72 -26.63 9.67
CA VAL A 150 29.36 -25.34 9.97
C VAL A 150 29.31 -25.02 11.47
N ARG A 151 28.20 -25.31 12.15
CA ARG A 151 28.09 -25.15 13.62
C ARG A 151 29.17 -25.96 14.36
N LYS A 152 29.42 -27.20 13.91
CA LYS A 152 30.46 -28.07 14.47
C LYS A 152 31.87 -27.55 14.18
N GLU A 153 32.16 -27.14 12.95
CA GLU A 153 33.48 -26.59 12.57
C GLU A 153 33.79 -25.27 13.28
N LEU A 154 32.76 -24.52 13.67
CA LEU A 154 32.89 -23.30 14.49
C LEU A 154 33.01 -23.59 16.00
N GLY A 155 33.00 -24.87 16.40
CA GLY A 155 33.14 -25.31 17.80
C GLY A 155 31.91 -25.04 18.66
N MET A 156 30.72 -24.97 18.06
CA MET A 156 29.46 -24.60 18.72
C MET A 156 28.44 -25.75 18.79
N ASP A 157 28.87 -26.99 18.53
CA ASP A 157 28.03 -28.18 18.54
C ASP A 157 27.53 -28.57 19.93
N LYS A 158 28.29 -28.22 20.98
CA LYS A 158 27.94 -28.51 22.39
C LYS A 158 27.24 -27.37 23.13
N LEU A 159 27.06 -26.23 22.46
CA LEU A 159 26.37 -25.09 23.07
C LEU A 159 24.87 -25.31 23.00
N ASP A 160 24.17 -25.08 24.11
CA ASP A 160 22.72 -24.97 24.09
C ASP A 160 22.27 -23.69 23.35
N ASP A 161 20.98 -23.61 23.09
CA ASP A 161 20.39 -22.51 22.31
C ASP A 161 20.56 -21.14 22.99
N ALA A 162 20.55 -21.08 24.32
CA ALA A 162 20.70 -19.83 25.06
C ALA A 162 22.14 -19.29 24.99
N LEU A 163 23.12 -20.19 25.01
CA LEU A 163 24.54 -19.88 24.92
C LEU A 163 25.03 -19.66 23.48
N LEU A 164 24.30 -20.17 22.48
CA LEU A 164 24.66 -20.04 21.07
C LEU A 164 24.84 -18.58 20.64
N LYS A 165 23.93 -17.68 21.02
CA LYS A 165 24.00 -16.24 20.67
C LYS A 165 25.16 -15.51 21.36
N GLN A 166 25.69 -16.07 22.44
CA GLN A 166 26.79 -15.47 23.23
C GLN A 166 28.16 -15.95 22.74
N ALA A 167 28.19 -16.98 21.88
CA ALA A 167 29.43 -17.52 21.34
C ALA A 167 30.16 -16.46 20.49
N LYS A 168 31.46 -16.31 20.69
CA LYS A 168 32.30 -15.38 19.91
C LYS A 168 32.24 -15.63 18.40
N ASN A 169 32.03 -16.89 18.00
CA ASN A 169 31.95 -17.30 16.60
C ASN A 169 30.52 -17.25 16.02
N PHE A 170 29.52 -16.84 16.80
CA PHE A 170 28.12 -16.82 16.36
C PHE A 170 27.90 -15.94 15.13
N GLN A 171 28.64 -14.82 15.00
CA GLN A 171 28.53 -13.96 13.82
C GLN A 171 28.87 -14.70 12.52
N PHE A 172 29.86 -15.59 12.52
CA PHE A 172 30.21 -16.37 11.34
C PHE A 172 29.14 -17.40 10.98
N TYR A 173 28.50 -17.99 12.00
CA TYR A 173 27.34 -18.84 11.81
C TYR A 173 26.16 -18.05 11.24
N ASP A 174 25.91 -16.85 11.79
CA ASP A 174 24.83 -15.97 11.36
C ASP A 174 24.98 -15.54 9.90
N ASP A 175 26.17 -15.08 9.53
CA ASP A 175 26.52 -14.73 8.16
C ASP A 175 26.34 -15.93 7.22
N TYR A 176 26.75 -17.13 7.66
CA TYR A 176 26.62 -18.35 6.88
C TYR A 176 25.17 -18.72 6.63
N VAL A 177 24.34 -18.87 7.68
CA VAL A 177 22.94 -19.27 7.53
C VAL A 177 22.17 -18.24 6.72
N THR A 178 22.41 -16.95 6.94
CA THR A 178 21.81 -15.86 6.14
C THR A 178 22.16 -15.98 4.66
N SER A 179 23.40 -16.34 4.32
CA SER A 179 23.82 -16.56 2.93
C SER A 179 23.13 -17.76 2.25
N GLN A 180 22.63 -18.72 3.04
CA GLN A 180 21.93 -19.89 2.51
C GLN A 180 20.47 -19.59 2.15
N LEU A 181 19.82 -18.61 2.79
CA LEU A 181 18.39 -18.33 2.58
C LEU A 181 18.00 -18.14 1.10
N PRO A 182 18.73 -17.34 0.29
CA PRO A 182 18.41 -17.20 -1.13
C PRO A 182 18.62 -18.48 -1.93
N ILE A 183 19.60 -19.32 -1.54
CA ILE A 183 19.89 -20.60 -2.19
C ILE A 183 18.75 -21.58 -1.90
N TRP A 184 18.33 -21.67 -0.63
CA TRP A 184 17.21 -22.50 -0.20
C TRP A 184 15.90 -22.07 -0.86
N ALA A 185 15.68 -20.76 -1.01
CA ALA A 185 14.48 -20.23 -1.66
C ALA A 185 14.47 -20.56 -3.15
N LYS A 186 15.61 -20.36 -3.83
CA LYS A 186 15.78 -20.73 -5.24
C LYS A 186 15.55 -22.23 -5.48
N ASN A 187 15.98 -23.06 -4.54
CA ASN A 187 15.81 -24.51 -4.61
C ASN A 187 14.47 -24.99 -4.05
N GLU A 188 13.62 -24.07 -3.56
CA GLU A 188 12.29 -24.35 -3.02
C GLU A 188 12.27 -25.48 -1.98
N LEU A 189 13.23 -25.43 -1.05
CA LEU A 189 13.29 -26.39 0.05
C LEU A 189 11.94 -26.51 0.78
N THR A 190 11.62 -27.73 1.20
CA THR A 190 10.37 -27.98 1.94
C THR A 190 10.47 -27.49 3.37
N LEU A 191 9.32 -27.39 4.05
CA LEU A 191 9.28 -27.04 5.46
C LEU A 191 10.13 -28.00 6.31
N ASP A 192 10.02 -29.31 6.06
CA ASP A 192 10.83 -30.33 6.75
C ASP A 192 12.32 -30.16 6.47
N ASP A 193 12.71 -29.83 5.24
CA ASP A 193 14.12 -29.56 4.92
C ASP A 193 14.66 -28.38 5.74
N ILE A 194 13.91 -27.28 5.84
CA ILE A 194 14.33 -26.10 6.60
C ILE A 194 14.39 -26.40 8.10
N VAL A 195 13.38 -27.07 8.64
CA VAL A 195 13.36 -27.52 10.04
C VAL A 195 14.56 -28.43 10.32
N SER A 196 14.91 -29.30 9.38
CA SER A 196 16.08 -30.19 9.48
C SER A 196 17.40 -29.44 9.42
N GLN A 197 17.58 -28.52 8.47
CA GLN A 197 18.78 -27.71 8.33
C GLN A 197 19.02 -26.85 9.57
N LEU A 198 17.97 -26.26 10.12
CA LEU A 198 18.06 -25.36 11.27
C LEU A 198 18.08 -26.10 12.62
N GLY A 199 17.91 -27.42 12.63
CA GLY A 199 17.89 -28.23 13.85
C GLY A 199 16.67 -27.96 14.72
N LEU A 200 15.52 -27.67 14.12
CA LEU A 200 14.26 -27.32 14.79
C LEU A 200 13.30 -28.50 14.93
N ARG A 201 13.72 -29.72 14.54
CA ARG A 201 12.87 -30.92 14.60
C ARG A 201 12.36 -31.17 16.02
N GLY A 202 11.06 -31.42 16.14
CA GLY A 202 10.39 -31.70 17.41
C GLY A 202 10.06 -30.47 18.26
N LEU A 203 10.48 -29.26 17.85
CA LEU A 203 10.10 -28.03 18.53
C LEU A 203 8.74 -27.54 18.06
N SER A 204 7.93 -27.00 18.97
CA SER A 204 6.63 -26.40 18.66
C SER A 204 6.32 -25.24 19.61
N GLY A 205 5.28 -24.45 19.30
CA GLY A 205 4.82 -23.37 20.17
C GLY A 205 5.93 -22.40 20.59
N SER A 206 6.00 -22.11 21.89
CA SER A 206 6.99 -21.20 22.48
C SER A 206 8.43 -21.68 22.31
N ASP A 207 8.64 -22.99 22.31
CA ASP A 207 9.98 -23.60 22.23
C ASP A 207 10.56 -23.40 20.83
N LEU A 208 9.71 -23.51 19.80
CA LEU A 208 10.07 -23.18 18.42
C LEU A 208 10.39 -21.68 18.31
N THR A 209 9.48 -20.80 18.74
CA THR A 209 9.63 -19.35 18.51
C THR A 209 10.75 -18.70 19.31
N SER A 210 11.13 -19.29 20.44
CA SER A 210 12.23 -18.79 21.29
C SER A 210 13.60 -19.26 20.81
N ASN A 211 13.66 -20.27 19.94
CA ASN A 211 14.91 -20.82 19.43
C ASN A 211 15.68 -19.75 18.62
N PRO A 212 17.01 -19.59 18.82
CA PRO A 212 17.84 -18.67 18.05
C PRO A 212 17.73 -18.78 16.53
N ASN A 213 17.53 -20.00 16.04
CA ASN A 213 17.45 -20.29 14.61
C ASN A 213 16.06 -20.02 14.02
N PHE A 214 15.04 -19.80 14.85
CA PHE A 214 13.70 -19.45 14.37
C PHE A 214 13.70 -18.20 13.49
N LYS A 215 14.62 -17.25 13.74
CA LYS A 215 14.74 -16.04 12.89
C LYS A 215 15.02 -16.38 11.42
N TYR A 216 15.75 -17.45 11.13
CA TYR A 216 16.07 -17.86 9.76
C TYR A 216 14.92 -18.61 9.12
N TYR A 217 14.22 -19.44 9.90
CA TYR A 217 12.98 -20.09 9.50
C TYR A 217 11.92 -19.04 9.11
N ASP A 218 11.79 -18.01 9.95
CA ASP A 218 10.89 -16.87 9.75
C ASP A 218 11.21 -16.11 8.46
N GLN A 219 12.46 -15.67 8.30
CA GLN A 219 12.92 -14.97 7.10
C GLN A 219 12.74 -15.81 5.83
N TYR A 220 13.00 -17.11 5.90
CA TYR A 220 12.81 -18.02 4.78
C TYR A 220 11.34 -18.07 4.35
N LEU A 221 10.43 -18.32 5.29
CA LEU A 221 9.01 -18.50 4.97
C LEU A 221 8.31 -17.20 4.58
N GLU A 222 8.69 -16.06 5.16
CA GLU A 222 8.20 -14.75 4.69
C GLU A 222 8.55 -14.52 3.22
N HIS A 223 9.80 -14.84 2.82
CA HIS A 223 10.20 -14.73 1.43
C HIS A 223 9.48 -15.74 0.53
N GLN A 224 9.40 -17.00 0.99
CA GLN A 224 8.82 -18.08 0.21
C GLN A 224 7.30 -17.89 0.00
N ALA A 225 6.59 -17.33 0.97
CA ALA A 225 5.19 -16.95 0.84
C ALA A 225 4.96 -15.99 -0.34
N LEU A 226 5.84 -15.01 -0.53
CA LEU A 226 5.79 -14.09 -1.67
C LEU A 226 6.13 -14.80 -2.99
N VAL A 227 7.10 -15.71 -2.98
CA VAL A 227 7.42 -16.54 -4.17
C VAL A 227 6.20 -17.35 -4.58
N TRP A 228 5.53 -18.04 -3.65
CA TRP A 228 4.31 -18.79 -3.93
C TRP A 228 3.19 -17.89 -4.47
N ALA A 229 3.05 -16.67 -3.94
CA ALA A 229 2.08 -15.71 -4.44
C ALA A 229 2.37 -15.26 -5.88
N THR A 230 3.63 -14.98 -6.23
CA THR A 230 3.99 -14.61 -7.60
C THR A 230 3.74 -15.74 -8.61
N LYS A 231 3.88 -16.99 -8.16
CA LYS A 231 3.57 -18.20 -8.92
C LYS A 231 2.08 -18.53 -8.99
N ASP A 232 1.23 -17.75 -8.32
CA ASP A 232 -0.22 -17.94 -8.29
C ASP A 232 -0.62 -19.35 -7.84
N LEU A 233 0.04 -19.88 -6.80
CA LEU A 233 -0.28 -21.20 -6.24
C LEU A 233 -1.71 -21.25 -5.65
N ASP A 234 -2.32 -22.43 -5.62
CA ASP A 234 -3.62 -22.65 -4.98
C ASP A 234 -3.51 -22.54 -3.45
N LEU A 235 -4.57 -22.07 -2.79
CA LEU A 235 -4.59 -21.91 -1.33
C LEU A 235 -4.42 -23.25 -0.61
N ASP A 236 -4.98 -24.33 -1.15
CA ASP A 236 -4.89 -25.66 -0.54
C ASP A 236 -3.46 -26.20 -0.61
N ASP A 237 -2.74 -25.93 -1.71
CA ASP A 237 -1.33 -26.30 -1.85
C ASP A 237 -0.45 -25.60 -0.80
N VAL A 238 -0.71 -24.31 -0.53
CA VAL A 238 0.05 -23.56 0.47
C VAL A 238 -0.32 -23.98 1.90
N LEU A 239 -1.59 -24.36 2.15
CA LEU A 239 -1.98 -24.96 3.42
C LEU A 239 -1.21 -26.25 3.69
N VAL A 240 -1.00 -27.10 2.67
CA VAL A 240 -0.16 -28.31 2.78
C VAL A 240 1.30 -27.96 3.03
N ARG A 241 1.87 -27.01 2.28
CA ARG A 241 3.29 -26.60 2.43
C ARG A 241 3.62 -26.03 3.80
N LEU A 242 2.64 -25.49 4.50
CA LEU A 242 2.78 -24.88 5.82
C LEU A 242 2.33 -25.81 6.97
N ASP A 243 1.95 -27.06 6.67
CA ASP A 243 1.35 -28.02 7.61
C ASP A 243 0.13 -27.44 8.35
N LEU A 244 -0.66 -26.60 7.66
CA LEU A 244 -1.90 -26.04 8.20
C LEU A 244 -3.12 -26.91 7.84
N ASN A 245 -2.99 -27.74 6.82
CA ASN A 245 -4.04 -28.66 6.38
C ASN A 245 -4.34 -29.76 7.43
N ILE A 246 -3.34 -30.15 8.24
CA ILE A 246 -3.50 -31.15 9.31
C ILE A 246 -4.27 -30.61 10.53
N LEU A 247 -4.42 -29.28 10.62
CA LEU A 247 -5.15 -28.62 11.71
C LEU A 247 -6.62 -28.38 11.32
N PRO A 248 -7.56 -28.51 12.27
CA PRO A 248 -8.92 -28.02 12.10
C PRO A 248 -8.94 -26.54 11.71
N ALA A 249 -9.88 -26.14 10.83
CA ALA A 249 -9.92 -24.78 10.29
C ALA A 249 -9.97 -23.68 11.36
N ALA A 250 -10.67 -23.93 12.49
CA ALA A 250 -10.77 -23.00 13.60
C ALA A 250 -9.45 -22.81 14.36
N GLU A 251 -8.56 -23.80 14.35
CA GLU A 251 -7.29 -23.80 15.08
C GLU A 251 -6.14 -23.17 14.27
N ARG A 252 -6.27 -23.14 12.94
CA ARG A 252 -5.26 -22.57 12.04
C ARG A 252 -4.87 -21.15 12.42
N LEU A 253 -5.81 -20.32 12.86
CA LEU A 253 -5.57 -18.92 13.24
C LEU A 253 -4.54 -18.76 14.37
N GLY A 254 -4.40 -19.76 15.24
CA GLY A 254 -3.43 -19.76 16.34
C GLY A 254 -2.11 -20.44 16.01
N ALA A 255 -1.98 -21.07 14.84
CA ALA A 255 -0.78 -21.79 14.45
C ALA A 255 0.36 -20.83 14.09
N VAL A 256 1.59 -21.18 14.48
CA VAL A 256 2.81 -20.38 14.22
C VAL A 256 2.96 -20.06 12.72
N ASN A 257 2.62 -21.02 11.86
CA ASN A 257 2.79 -20.88 10.40
C ASN A 257 1.68 -20.09 9.70
N PHE A 258 0.57 -19.79 10.40
CA PHE A 258 -0.56 -19.12 9.78
C PHE A 258 -0.23 -17.72 9.27
N LYS A 259 0.68 -17.00 9.93
CA LYS A 259 1.13 -15.69 9.46
C LYS A 259 1.74 -15.74 8.06
N TYR A 260 2.43 -16.82 7.68
CA TYR A 260 3.02 -16.96 6.35
C TYR A 260 1.96 -17.25 5.29
N TYR A 261 0.88 -17.96 5.68
CA TYR A 261 -0.30 -18.09 4.82
C TYR A 261 -0.96 -16.73 4.59
N GLU A 262 -1.08 -15.89 5.62
CA GLU A 262 -1.61 -14.53 5.45
C GLU A 262 -0.73 -13.66 4.55
N GLU A 263 0.59 -13.76 4.68
CA GLU A 263 1.54 -13.06 3.79
C GLU A 263 1.42 -13.53 2.34
N PHE A 264 1.29 -14.85 2.13
CA PHE A 264 1.03 -15.43 0.81
C PHE A 264 -0.26 -14.89 0.20
N VAL A 265 -1.38 -14.93 0.95
CA VAL A 265 -2.66 -14.42 0.46
C VAL A 265 -2.58 -12.91 0.17
N ALA A 266 -1.90 -12.14 1.01
CA ALA A 266 -1.66 -10.71 0.77
C ALA A 266 -0.82 -10.46 -0.49
N GLY A 267 0.17 -11.31 -0.76
CA GLY A 267 0.95 -11.31 -1.99
C GLY A 267 0.09 -11.66 -3.22
N LEU A 268 -0.79 -12.66 -3.12
CA LEU A 268 -1.72 -13.02 -4.19
C LEU A 268 -2.63 -11.84 -4.54
N MET A 269 -3.23 -11.19 -3.53
CA MET A 269 -4.08 -10.03 -3.76
C MET A 269 -3.33 -8.90 -4.48
N ARG A 270 -2.05 -8.67 -4.17
CA ARG A 270 -1.21 -7.68 -4.86
C ARG A 270 -0.98 -8.07 -6.33
N SER A 271 -0.54 -9.31 -6.56
CA SER A 271 -0.33 -9.88 -7.89
C SER A 271 -1.59 -9.81 -8.77
N TRP A 272 -2.75 -10.16 -8.22
CA TRP A 272 -4.02 -10.10 -8.94
C TRP A 272 -4.44 -8.67 -9.29
N MET A 273 -4.20 -7.70 -8.41
CA MET A 273 -4.43 -6.28 -8.72
C MET A 273 -3.52 -5.79 -9.84
N GLU A 274 -2.22 -6.12 -9.79
CA GLU A 274 -1.25 -5.73 -10.82
C GLU A 274 -1.61 -6.32 -12.20
N LYS A 275 -2.10 -7.56 -12.22
CA LYS A 275 -2.54 -8.24 -13.43
C LYS A 275 -3.93 -7.81 -13.92
N GLY A 276 -4.69 -7.04 -13.14
CA GLY A 276 -6.08 -6.72 -13.43
C GLY A 276 -6.98 -7.95 -13.48
N THR A 277 -6.76 -8.91 -12.57
CA THR A 277 -7.53 -10.17 -12.54
C THR A 277 -9.00 -9.89 -12.28
N PRO A 278 -9.94 -10.42 -13.09
CA PRO A 278 -11.38 -10.28 -12.88
C PRO A 278 -11.86 -10.72 -11.48
N LEU A 279 -12.87 -10.05 -10.93
CA LEU A 279 -13.30 -10.30 -9.54
C LEU A 279 -14.03 -11.65 -9.36
N ASP A 280 -14.68 -12.15 -10.40
CA ASP A 280 -15.26 -13.50 -10.46
C ASP A 280 -14.16 -14.58 -10.41
N ASP A 281 -13.06 -14.39 -11.17
CA ASP A 281 -11.88 -15.24 -11.08
C ASP A 281 -11.26 -15.23 -9.67
N VAL A 282 -11.18 -14.06 -9.05
CA VAL A 282 -10.71 -13.92 -7.66
C VAL A 282 -11.64 -14.67 -6.68
N MET A 283 -12.96 -14.58 -6.86
CA MET A 283 -13.91 -15.35 -6.03
C MET A 283 -13.71 -16.85 -6.22
N ALA A 284 -13.55 -17.32 -7.45
CA ALA A 284 -13.31 -18.73 -7.75
C ALA A 284 -11.99 -19.24 -7.14
N LYS A 285 -10.90 -18.47 -7.30
CA LYS A 285 -9.60 -18.78 -6.68
C LYS A 285 -9.70 -18.86 -5.16
N LEU A 286 -10.49 -17.98 -4.52
CA LEU A 286 -10.75 -18.00 -3.08
C LEU A 286 -11.80 -19.02 -2.62
N LYS A 287 -12.34 -19.83 -3.55
CA LYS A 287 -13.39 -20.84 -3.33
C LYS A 287 -14.70 -20.23 -2.80
N LEU A 288 -15.07 -19.05 -3.29
CA LEU A 288 -16.25 -18.28 -2.88
C LEU A 288 -17.35 -18.23 -3.95
N ASP A 289 -17.04 -18.61 -5.19
CA ASP A 289 -17.91 -18.52 -6.38
C ASP A 289 -19.21 -19.32 -6.25
N LYS A 290 -19.19 -20.41 -5.49
CA LYS A 290 -20.37 -21.28 -5.27
C LYS A 290 -21.15 -20.95 -4.00
N LEU A 291 -20.68 -20.00 -3.20
CA LEU A 291 -21.29 -19.64 -1.93
C LEU A 291 -22.20 -18.42 -2.09
N THR A 292 -23.32 -18.42 -1.38
CA THR A 292 -24.26 -17.29 -1.37
C THR A 292 -24.74 -16.97 0.05
N GLY A 293 -25.41 -15.83 0.23
CA GLY A 293 -26.04 -15.47 1.50
C GLY A 293 -25.10 -15.49 2.70
N GLU A 294 -25.56 -16.08 3.81
CA GLU A 294 -24.78 -16.17 5.04
C GLU A 294 -23.54 -17.05 4.93
N GLU A 295 -23.57 -18.09 4.10
CA GLU A 295 -22.46 -19.02 3.93
C GLU A 295 -21.24 -18.31 3.35
N LEU A 296 -21.46 -17.47 2.32
CA LEU A 296 -20.43 -16.62 1.75
C LEU A 296 -19.85 -15.66 2.80
N LEU A 297 -20.71 -14.99 3.56
CA LEU A 297 -20.29 -13.96 4.53
C LEU A 297 -19.50 -14.55 5.71
N LYS A 298 -19.81 -15.79 6.11
CA LYS A 298 -19.13 -16.51 7.20
C LYS A 298 -17.87 -17.25 6.73
N HIS A 299 -17.66 -17.41 5.43
CA HIS A 299 -16.51 -18.14 4.90
C HIS A 299 -15.17 -17.44 5.27
N PRO A 300 -14.16 -18.17 5.76
CA PRO A 300 -12.88 -17.58 6.21
C PRO A 300 -12.18 -16.75 5.14
N ASN A 301 -12.28 -17.14 3.87
CA ASN A 301 -11.64 -16.43 2.76
C ASN A 301 -12.36 -15.15 2.32
N TYR A 302 -13.62 -14.96 2.74
CA TYR A 302 -14.39 -13.78 2.33
C TYR A 302 -13.75 -12.47 2.84
N LYS A 303 -13.04 -12.51 3.97
CA LYS A 303 -12.29 -11.35 4.48
C LYS A 303 -11.24 -10.85 3.47
N TYR A 304 -10.58 -11.77 2.75
CA TYR A 304 -9.57 -11.44 1.76
C TYR A 304 -10.22 -10.84 0.51
N TYR A 305 -11.26 -11.48 -0.03
CA TYR A 305 -12.04 -10.95 -1.14
C TYR A 305 -12.58 -9.54 -0.86
N LYS A 306 -13.24 -9.37 0.28
CA LYS A 306 -13.79 -8.07 0.71
C LYS A 306 -12.72 -6.98 0.79
N ASN A 307 -11.52 -7.30 1.25
CA ASN A 307 -10.43 -6.34 1.33
C ASN A 307 -9.83 -6.05 -0.05
N HIS A 308 -9.74 -7.06 -0.92
CA HIS A 308 -9.30 -6.92 -2.31
C HIS A 308 -10.23 -6.01 -3.11
N VAL A 309 -11.54 -6.25 -3.09
CA VAL A 309 -12.53 -5.38 -3.76
C VAL A 309 -12.47 -3.95 -3.23
N LYS A 310 -12.34 -3.76 -1.91
CA LYS A 310 -12.18 -2.41 -1.33
C LYS A 310 -10.94 -1.67 -1.86
N ASN A 311 -9.85 -2.38 -2.17
CA ASN A 311 -8.67 -1.75 -2.74
C ASN A 311 -8.93 -1.32 -4.19
N TYR A 312 -9.57 -2.18 -4.99
CA TYR A 312 -10.03 -1.81 -6.33
C TYR A 312 -10.97 -0.60 -6.32
N LEU A 313 -11.96 -0.55 -5.42
CA LEU A 313 -12.83 0.62 -5.29
C LEU A 313 -12.04 1.93 -5.08
N ARG A 314 -10.89 1.88 -4.39
CA ARG A 314 -10.02 3.07 -4.22
C ARG A 314 -9.26 3.42 -5.48
N VAL A 315 -8.68 2.42 -6.15
CA VAL A 315 -7.95 2.62 -7.40
C VAL A 315 -8.89 3.12 -8.49
N TRP A 316 -10.08 2.52 -8.64
CA TRP A 316 -11.11 2.96 -9.57
C TRP A 316 -11.62 4.36 -9.26
N ALA A 317 -11.74 4.73 -7.98
CA ALA A 317 -12.09 6.11 -7.64
C ALA A 317 -10.98 7.09 -8.02
N PHE A 318 -9.72 6.74 -7.73
CA PHE A 318 -8.55 7.53 -8.10
C PHE A 318 -8.40 7.70 -9.62
N ASN A 319 -8.73 6.67 -10.40
CA ASN A 319 -8.68 6.73 -11.86
C ASN A 319 -9.91 7.43 -12.48
N GLY A 320 -10.94 7.77 -11.69
CA GLY A 320 -12.15 8.43 -12.17
C GLY A 320 -13.11 7.52 -12.93
N GLU A 321 -13.10 6.22 -12.62
CA GLU A 321 -13.92 5.20 -13.30
C GLU A 321 -15.42 5.46 -13.07
N SER A 322 -16.25 5.15 -14.07
CA SER A 322 -17.69 5.40 -13.97
C SER A 322 -18.40 4.35 -13.11
N LEU A 323 -19.60 4.67 -12.61
CA LEU A 323 -20.40 3.69 -11.88
C LEU A 323 -20.77 2.48 -12.75
N ASP A 324 -20.97 2.70 -14.05
CA ASP A 324 -21.30 1.65 -15.02
C ASP A 324 -20.11 0.71 -15.23
N ASP A 325 -18.89 1.24 -15.40
CA ASP A 325 -17.67 0.42 -15.53
C ASP A 325 -17.41 -0.40 -14.27
N VAL A 326 -17.61 0.23 -13.10
CA VAL A 326 -17.48 -0.45 -11.81
C VAL A 326 -18.53 -1.56 -11.65
N ALA A 327 -19.76 -1.35 -12.15
CA ALA A 327 -20.79 -2.39 -12.14
C ALA A 327 -20.40 -3.58 -13.02
N VAL A 328 -19.84 -3.33 -14.20
CA VAL A 328 -19.30 -4.36 -15.11
C VAL A 328 -18.20 -5.16 -14.40
N TRP A 329 -17.19 -4.51 -13.82
CA TRP A 329 -16.10 -5.21 -13.14
C TRP A 329 -16.51 -5.95 -11.86
N LEU A 330 -17.61 -5.54 -11.24
CA LEU A 330 -18.23 -6.26 -10.12
C LEU A 330 -19.09 -7.46 -10.58
N GLY A 331 -19.19 -7.71 -11.88
CA GLY A 331 -20.02 -8.77 -12.46
C GLY A 331 -21.52 -8.49 -12.32
N LEU A 332 -21.91 -7.21 -12.28
CA LEU A 332 -23.30 -6.76 -12.08
C LEU A 332 -23.95 -6.24 -13.36
N GLU A 333 -23.27 -6.41 -14.49
CA GLU A 333 -23.78 -6.02 -15.80
C GLU A 333 -25.11 -6.68 -16.13
N ASN A 334 -25.98 -5.95 -16.82
CA ASN A 334 -27.31 -6.41 -17.23
C ASN A 334 -28.26 -6.83 -16.09
N MET A 335 -27.90 -6.62 -14.82
CA MET A 335 -28.75 -6.89 -13.68
C MET A 335 -29.52 -5.63 -13.26
N GLN A 336 -30.79 -5.77 -12.91
CA GLN A 336 -31.64 -4.64 -12.50
C GLN A 336 -32.58 -5.01 -11.35
N GLY A 337 -33.05 -3.98 -10.63
CA GLY A 337 -34.02 -4.12 -9.56
C GLY A 337 -33.61 -5.13 -8.49
N LYS A 338 -34.55 -5.98 -8.06
CA LYS A 338 -34.31 -6.97 -7.00
C LYS A 338 -33.22 -7.99 -7.35
N LEU A 339 -33.01 -8.29 -8.63
CA LEU A 339 -31.96 -9.23 -9.06
C LEU A 339 -30.56 -8.64 -8.78
N LEU A 340 -30.36 -7.36 -9.12
CA LEU A 340 -29.14 -6.63 -8.80
C LEU A 340 -28.93 -6.53 -7.28
N GLU A 341 -29.97 -6.13 -6.55
CA GLU A 341 -29.88 -5.94 -5.09
C GLU A 341 -29.56 -7.21 -4.31
N SER A 342 -29.90 -8.38 -4.87
CA SER A 342 -29.61 -9.68 -4.25
C SER A 342 -28.15 -10.13 -4.39
N GLN A 343 -27.36 -9.51 -5.27
CA GLN A 343 -25.99 -9.93 -5.53
C GLN A 343 -25.04 -9.54 -4.38
N PRO A 344 -24.10 -10.42 -3.98
CA PRO A 344 -23.12 -10.10 -2.95
C PRO A 344 -22.29 -8.85 -3.25
N ASN A 345 -21.97 -8.62 -4.53
CA ASN A 345 -21.15 -7.50 -4.97
C ASN A 345 -21.89 -6.15 -5.03
N TYR A 346 -23.23 -6.14 -4.99
CA TYR A 346 -24.02 -4.91 -5.04
C TYR A 346 -23.71 -3.97 -3.87
N ALA A 347 -23.40 -4.53 -2.70
CA ALA A 347 -22.98 -3.74 -1.55
C ALA A 347 -21.70 -2.93 -1.81
N PHE A 348 -20.80 -3.41 -2.68
CA PHE A 348 -19.60 -2.67 -3.09
C PHE A 348 -19.93 -1.56 -4.09
N LEU A 349 -20.84 -1.81 -5.04
CA LEU A 349 -21.30 -0.80 -5.99
C LEU A 349 -21.96 0.38 -5.28
N LYS A 350 -22.88 0.11 -4.35
CA LYS A 350 -23.51 1.13 -3.49
C LYS A 350 -22.46 1.91 -2.70
N LYS A 351 -21.47 1.21 -2.15
CA LYS A 351 -20.40 1.84 -1.39
C LYS A 351 -19.51 2.74 -2.26
N TYR A 352 -19.23 2.34 -3.49
CA TYR A 352 -18.49 3.14 -4.46
C TYR A 352 -19.25 4.43 -4.77
N TRP A 353 -20.53 4.31 -5.11
CA TRP A 353 -21.42 5.45 -5.33
C TRP A 353 -21.42 6.46 -4.18
N ASP A 354 -21.47 5.97 -2.94
CA ASP A 354 -21.52 6.83 -1.75
C ASP A 354 -20.16 7.41 -1.35
N LYS A 355 -19.04 6.78 -1.72
CA LYS A 355 -17.71 7.08 -1.14
C LYS A 355 -16.61 7.33 -2.17
N SER A 356 -16.88 7.33 -3.47
CA SER A 356 -15.87 7.47 -4.53
C SER A 356 -14.99 8.71 -4.33
N THR A 357 -15.56 9.89 -4.14
CA THR A 357 -14.78 11.12 -3.88
C THR A 357 -13.83 10.99 -2.68
N LYS A 358 -14.32 10.40 -1.58
CA LYS A 358 -13.49 10.15 -0.40
C LYS A 358 -12.36 9.15 -0.69
N TYR A 359 -12.62 8.15 -1.53
CA TYR A 359 -11.63 7.16 -1.93
C TYR A 359 -10.56 7.75 -2.83
N GLU A 360 -10.96 8.56 -3.81
CA GLU A 360 -10.06 9.33 -4.66
C GLU A 360 -9.12 10.19 -3.81
N GLU A 361 -9.68 11.03 -2.93
CA GLU A 361 -8.93 11.89 -2.02
C GLU A 361 -7.95 11.11 -1.12
N GLN A 362 -8.38 9.98 -0.56
CA GLN A 362 -7.52 9.13 0.26
C GLN A 362 -6.36 8.55 -0.54
N GLU A 363 -6.61 8.14 -1.77
CA GLU A 363 -5.57 7.57 -2.62
C GLU A 363 -4.62 8.64 -3.15
N MET A 364 -5.10 9.86 -3.42
CA MET A 364 -4.26 11.02 -3.73
C MET A 364 -3.31 11.36 -2.58
N LEU A 365 -3.79 11.39 -1.34
CA LEU A 365 -2.96 11.60 -0.14
C LEU A 365 -1.92 10.47 0.03
N LYS A 366 -2.35 9.21 -0.15
CA LYS A 366 -1.47 8.03 -0.04
C LYS A 366 -0.37 8.02 -1.10
N ARG A 367 -0.71 8.39 -2.34
CA ARG A 367 0.23 8.54 -3.47
C ARG A 367 1.03 9.85 -3.41
N ARG A 368 0.80 10.68 -2.37
CA ARG A 368 1.49 11.97 -2.13
C ARG A 368 1.37 12.92 -3.31
N ILE A 369 0.19 12.95 -3.95
CA ILE A 369 -0.10 13.88 -5.03
C ILE A 369 0.02 15.30 -4.48
N THR A 370 0.93 16.07 -5.05
CA THR A 370 1.21 17.44 -4.60
C THR A 370 0.11 18.40 -5.01
N SER A 371 -0.01 19.52 -4.30
CA SER A 371 -0.92 20.60 -4.71
C SER A 371 -0.63 21.09 -6.12
N PHE A 372 0.66 21.16 -6.50
CA PHE A 372 1.08 21.59 -7.82
C PHE A 372 0.64 20.62 -8.93
N GLN A 373 0.68 19.31 -8.68
CA GLN A 373 0.15 18.33 -9.65
C GLN A 373 -1.35 18.55 -9.88
N VAL A 374 -2.12 18.77 -8.82
CA VAL A 374 -3.55 19.08 -8.95
C VAL A 374 -3.79 20.43 -9.63
N TRP A 375 -2.96 21.44 -9.35
CA TRP A 375 -3.00 22.73 -10.05
C TRP A 375 -2.83 22.57 -11.57
N ASP A 376 -1.86 21.75 -11.98
CA ASP A 376 -1.56 21.45 -13.38
C ASP A 376 -2.65 20.59 -14.03
N ASP A 377 -3.07 19.52 -13.38
CA ASP A 377 -4.12 18.60 -13.85
C ASP A 377 -5.46 19.32 -14.04
N LEU A 378 -5.81 20.23 -13.13
CA LEU A 378 -7.00 21.06 -13.23
C LEU A 378 -6.83 22.26 -14.18
N GLN A 379 -5.61 22.51 -14.66
CA GLN A 379 -5.25 23.66 -15.50
C GLN A 379 -5.69 25.00 -14.90
N VAL A 380 -5.57 25.16 -13.58
CA VAL A 380 -6.04 26.35 -12.86
C VAL A 380 -5.40 27.63 -13.41
N PHE A 381 -4.15 27.53 -13.87
CA PHE A 381 -3.40 28.62 -14.49
C PHE A 381 -4.07 29.21 -15.74
N ARG A 382 -4.86 28.42 -16.50
CA ARG A 382 -5.59 28.88 -17.68
C ARG A 382 -6.78 29.78 -17.33
N VAL A 383 -7.29 29.69 -16.11
CA VAL A 383 -8.37 30.56 -15.66
C VAL A 383 -7.81 31.95 -15.37
N LYS A 384 -8.30 32.96 -16.10
CA LYS A 384 -7.91 34.37 -15.92
C LYS A 384 -7.99 34.77 -14.45
N GLN A 385 -6.94 35.41 -13.94
CA GLN A 385 -6.77 35.73 -12.52
C GLN A 385 -7.99 36.46 -11.91
N SER A 386 -8.63 37.38 -12.67
CA SER A 386 -9.81 38.13 -12.24
C SER A 386 -11.05 37.28 -11.98
N ARG A 387 -11.15 36.08 -12.57
CA ARG A 387 -12.27 35.15 -12.40
C ARG A 387 -11.89 33.86 -11.67
N ARG A 388 -10.59 33.58 -11.57
CA ARG A 388 -10.03 32.34 -11.01
C ARG A 388 -10.65 31.96 -9.68
N LYS A 389 -10.67 32.88 -8.71
CA LYS A 389 -11.17 32.62 -7.34
C LYS A 389 -12.64 32.18 -7.27
N ASN A 390 -13.44 32.49 -8.29
CA ASN A 390 -14.86 32.15 -8.36
C ASN A 390 -15.15 30.91 -9.22
N SER A 391 -14.15 30.39 -9.94
CA SER A 391 -14.30 29.21 -10.80
C SER A 391 -14.42 27.90 -10.01
N GLU A 392 -15.17 26.94 -10.55
CA GLU A 392 -15.25 25.59 -9.96
C GLU A 392 -13.89 24.89 -9.93
N THR A 393 -13.06 25.12 -10.95
CA THR A 393 -11.68 24.62 -11.02
C THR A 393 -10.84 25.07 -9.83
N TYR A 394 -10.91 26.35 -9.47
CA TYR A 394 -10.18 26.87 -8.30
C TYR A 394 -10.78 26.36 -6.98
N LYS A 395 -12.11 26.20 -6.90
CA LYS A 395 -12.75 25.63 -5.70
C LYS A 395 -12.27 24.20 -5.43
N ALA A 396 -12.20 23.37 -6.48
CA ALA A 396 -11.66 22.02 -6.38
C ALA A 396 -10.18 22.01 -5.95
N TYR A 397 -9.36 22.88 -6.57
CA TYR A 397 -7.97 23.06 -6.16
C TYR A 397 -7.84 23.47 -4.69
N LYS A 398 -8.58 24.49 -4.26
CA LYS A 398 -8.57 25.00 -2.88
C LYS A 398 -9.01 23.92 -1.88
N HIS A 399 -10.02 23.12 -2.24
CA HIS A 399 -10.45 21.97 -1.44
C HIS A 399 -9.31 20.98 -1.24
N TYR A 400 -8.60 20.62 -2.31
CA TYR A 400 -7.48 19.69 -2.22
C TYR A 400 -6.29 20.24 -1.40
N VAL A 401 -5.96 21.53 -1.54
CA VAL A 401 -4.94 22.19 -0.69
C VAL A 401 -5.33 22.06 0.79
N ASN A 402 -6.59 22.34 1.13
CA ASN A 402 -7.05 22.20 2.50
C ASN A 402 -7.01 20.75 3.01
N LEU A 403 -7.35 19.78 2.15
CA LEU A 403 -7.27 18.37 2.48
C LEU A 403 -5.83 17.96 2.85
N ILE A 404 -4.84 18.40 2.06
CA ILE A 404 -3.42 18.21 2.33
C ILE A 404 -3.03 18.84 3.67
N ASP A 405 -3.37 20.12 3.86
CA ASP A 405 -3.02 20.88 5.06
C ASP A 405 -3.56 20.17 6.32
N ASP A 406 -4.84 19.83 6.32
CA ASP A 406 -5.50 19.18 7.45
C ASP A 406 -4.91 17.79 7.70
N TYR A 407 -4.51 17.06 6.65
CA TYR A 407 -3.88 15.76 6.79
C TYR A 407 -2.53 15.85 7.51
N ILE A 408 -1.66 16.78 7.09
CA ILE A 408 -0.34 16.96 7.69
C ILE A 408 -0.44 17.47 9.13
N ILE A 409 -1.34 18.43 9.39
CA ILE A 409 -1.58 18.94 10.75
C ILE A 409 -2.07 17.81 11.66
N ARG A 410 -3.04 17.00 11.23
CA ARG A 410 -3.51 15.84 12.00
C ARG A 410 -2.42 14.80 12.27
N LEU A 411 -1.45 14.62 11.38
CA LEU A 411 -0.30 13.75 11.65
C LEU A 411 0.59 14.34 12.74
N LYS A 412 0.90 15.64 12.67
CA LYS A 412 1.67 16.32 13.72
C LYS A 412 0.98 16.21 15.09
N ASP A 413 -0.34 16.41 15.13
CA ASP A 413 -1.15 16.32 16.36
C ASP A 413 -1.18 14.90 16.96
N ARG A 414 -0.98 13.87 16.13
CA ARG A 414 -0.86 12.47 16.55
C ARG A 414 0.53 12.09 17.06
N GLY A 415 1.47 13.03 17.07
CA GLY A 415 2.83 12.81 17.58
C GLY A 415 3.87 12.41 16.54
N PHE A 416 3.54 12.49 15.24
CA PHE A 416 4.55 12.30 14.19
C PHE A 416 5.59 13.43 14.25
N THR A 417 6.86 13.07 14.07
CA THR A 417 7.98 14.00 14.00
C THR A 417 8.06 14.66 12.62
N GLU A 418 8.75 15.79 12.51
CA GLU A 418 8.85 16.55 11.25
C GLU A 418 9.46 15.74 10.10
N ASP A 419 10.42 14.85 10.40
CA ASP A 419 11.04 13.95 9.42
C ASP A 419 10.08 12.88 8.90
N GLU A 420 9.02 12.56 9.65
CA GLU A 420 8.00 11.58 9.26
C GLU A 420 6.85 12.22 8.48
N LEU A 421 6.73 13.56 8.49
CA LEU A 421 5.65 14.26 7.81
C LEU A 421 5.83 14.26 6.27
N PRO A 422 4.75 14.07 5.51
CA PRO A 422 4.83 14.07 4.06
C PRO A 422 5.04 15.49 3.51
N ARG A 423 6.12 15.71 2.78
CA ARG A 423 6.35 16.95 2.02
C ARG A 423 5.54 16.91 0.72
N MET A 424 4.38 17.59 0.72
CA MET A 424 3.43 17.59 -0.42
C MET A 424 3.41 18.91 -1.19
N THR A 425 4.45 19.73 -1.01
CA THR A 425 4.77 20.87 -1.87
C THR A 425 5.83 20.44 -2.87
N SER A 426 5.57 20.66 -4.17
CA SER A 426 6.53 20.35 -5.24
C SER A 426 7.70 21.32 -5.24
N LYS A 427 8.90 20.82 -5.56
CA LYS A 427 10.07 21.68 -5.86
C LYS A 427 9.88 22.50 -7.14
N ASN A 428 9.00 22.04 -8.03
CA ASN A 428 8.68 22.69 -9.30
C ASN A 428 7.44 23.58 -9.20
N ALA A 429 6.99 23.92 -7.99
CA ALA A 429 5.79 24.73 -7.81
C ALA A 429 5.96 26.10 -8.48
N ALA A 430 5.01 26.45 -9.35
CA ALA A 430 5.01 27.74 -10.03
C ALA A 430 4.78 28.89 -9.04
N PRO A 431 5.40 30.06 -9.24
CA PRO A 431 5.20 31.21 -8.36
C PRO A 431 3.72 31.59 -8.15
N ASP A 432 2.92 31.52 -9.21
CA ASP A 432 1.48 31.76 -9.17
C ASP A 432 0.74 30.77 -8.27
N GLU A 433 1.04 29.47 -8.37
CA GLU A 433 0.44 28.42 -7.53
C GLU A 433 0.81 28.64 -6.06
N MET A 434 2.08 28.97 -5.79
CA MET A 434 2.58 29.20 -4.45
C MET A 434 1.93 30.43 -3.79
N MET A 435 1.75 31.50 -4.56
CA MET A 435 1.03 32.67 -4.08
C MET A 435 -0.44 32.34 -3.76
N GLU A 436 -1.14 31.59 -4.62
CA GLU A 436 -2.52 31.17 -4.35
C GLU A 436 -2.61 30.26 -3.12
N LYS A 437 -1.66 29.35 -2.91
CA LYS A 437 -1.59 28.57 -1.65
C LYS A 437 -1.39 29.44 -0.44
N THR A 438 -0.51 30.43 -0.55
CA THR A 438 -0.27 31.39 0.53
C THR A 438 -1.56 32.13 0.90
N TYR A 439 -2.35 32.53 -0.09
CA TYR A 439 -3.69 33.10 0.16
C TYR A 439 -4.61 32.12 0.88
N ILE A 440 -4.64 30.85 0.47
CA ILE A 440 -5.44 29.82 1.14
C ILE A 440 -4.98 29.65 2.60
N TRP A 441 -3.67 29.55 2.85
CA TRP A 441 -3.13 29.39 4.20
C TRP A 441 -3.45 30.57 5.11
N THR A 442 -3.35 31.80 4.60
CA THR A 442 -3.78 33.00 5.32
C THR A 442 -5.27 32.98 5.61
N GLN A 443 -6.12 32.66 4.63
CA GLN A 443 -7.57 32.60 4.81
C GLN A 443 -7.97 31.56 5.87
N MET A 444 -7.32 30.41 5.87
CA MET A 444 -7.59 29.31 6.79
C MET A 444 -6.81 29.44 8.11
N ARG A 445 -6.00 30.49 8.26
CA ARG A 445 -5.16 30.75 9.44
C ARG A 445 -4.32 29.53 9.83
N ARG A 446 -3.67 28.91 8.85
CA ARG A 446 -2.88 27.70 9.07
C ARG A 446 -1.74 27.95 10.06
N PRO A 447 -1.35 27.00 10.92
CA PRO A 447 -0.28 27.23 11.89
C PRO A 447 1.04 27.68 11.23
N GLU A 448 1.76 28.62 11.85
CA GLU A 448 3.02 29.14 11.32
C GLU A 448 4.04 28.03 11.03
N TRP A 449 4.16 27.06 11.95
CA TRP A 449 5.04 25.89 11.76
C TRP A 449 4.71 25.14 10.47
N TYR A 450 3.43 24.98 10.15
CA TYR A 450 2.97 24.26 8.98
C TYR A 450 3.30 25.02 7.70
N VAL A 451 3.11 26.34 7.71
CA VAL A 451 3.46 27.20 6.56
C VAL A 451 4.98 27.16 6.32
N LYS A 452 5.82 27.26 7.36
CA LYS A 452 7.28 27.09 7.23
C LYS A 452 7.65 25.73 6.67
N PHE A 453 7.11 24.66 7.25
CA PHE A 453 7.32 23.29 6.79
C PHE A 453 6.95 23.10 5.31
N SER A 454 5.78 23.61 4.92
CA SER A 454 5.25 23.48 3.56
C SER A 454 6.05 24.27 2.53
N LEU A 455 6.70 25.35 2.95
CA LEU A 455 7.59 26.15 2.11
C LEU A 455 9.04 25.63 2.09
N GLY A 456 9.35 24.60 2.87
CA GLY A 456 10.72 24.08 3.02
C GLY A 456 11.65 25.04 3.77
N LEU A 457 11.07 25.84 4.67
CA LEU A 457 11.78 26.83 5.49
C LEU A 457 12.02 26.34 6.93
N ASP A 458 11.52 25.15 7.26
CA ASP A 458 11.76 24.47 8.53
C ASP A 458 13.25 24.16 8.72
N GLY A 459 13.75 24.29 9.95
CA GLY A 459 15.15 24.01 10.30
C GLY A 459 16.19 25.03 9.82
N LEU A 460 15.80 26.07 9.08
CA LEU A 460 16.72 27.12 8.63
C LEU A 460 17.02 28.14 9.73
N GLY A 461 18.30 28.49 9.89
CA GLY A 461 18.72 29.63 10.72
C GLY A 461 18.35 30.98 10.10
N GLU A 462 18.41 32.07 10.87
CA GLU A 462 17.87 33.38 10.46
C GLU A 462 18.40 33.91 9.12
N ASN A 463 19.70 33.78 8.86
CA ASN A 463 20.31 34.25 7.60
C ASN A 463 19.86 33.37 6.42
N ALA A 464 19.94 32.05 6.56
CA ALA A 464 19.52 31.10 5.52
C ALA A 464 18.01 31.18 5.22
N LEU A 465 17.20 31.51 6.22
CA LEU A 465 15.76 31.71 6.07
C LEU A 465 15.45 32.88 5.14
N LYS A 466 16.13 34.03 5.30
CA LYS A 466 15.89 35.24 4.50
C LYS A 466 16.38 35.11 3.06
N GLU A 467 17.39 34.27 2.82
CA GLU A 467 17.96 33.99 1.49
C GLU A 467 17.17 32.93 0.71
N ALA A 468 16.29 32.17 1.37
CA ALA A 468 15.52 31.12 0.72
C ALA A 468 14.51 31.69 -0.30
N ALA A 469 14.43 31.08 -1.48
CA ALA A 469 13.55 31.53 -2.58
C ALA A 469 12.06 31.62 -2.19
N ASN A 470 11.63 30.77 -1.27
CA ASN A 470 10.25 30.71 -0.79
C ASN A 470 9.95 31.68 0.38
N PHE A 471 10.96 32.41 0.88
CA PHE A 471 10.80 33.33 2.02
C PHE A 471 9.78 34.43 1.75
N GLN A 472 9.70 34.93 0.50
CA GLN A 472 8.73 35.95 0.10
C GLN A 472 7.26 35.58 0.41
N TYR A 473 6.90 34.30 0.25
CA TYR A 473 5.55 33.81 0.54
C TYR A 473 5.29 33.73 2.03
N TYR A 474 6.29 33.30 2.79
CA TYR A 474 6.24 33.29 4.25
C TYR A 474 6.11 34.71 4.83
N GLU A 475 6.84 35.66 4.25
CA GLU A 475 6.76 37.08 4.64
C GLU A 475 5.37 37.66 4.36
N TYR A 476 4.79 37.37 3.19
CA TYR A 476 3.40 37.74 2.89
C TYR A 476 2.43 37.16 3.92
N TYR A 477 2.55 35.86 4.21
CA TYR A 477 1.72 35.18 5.20
C TYR A 477 1.77 35.88 6.56
N LEU A 478 2.97 36.19 7.08
CA LEU A 478 3.15 36.89 8.35
C LEU A 478 2.51 38.29 8.36
N ARG A 479 2.70 39.08 7.29
CA ARG A 479 2.07 40.41 7.17
C ARG A 479 0.55 40.30 7.22
N ALA A 480 -0.02 39.35 6.49
CA ALA A 480 -1.46 39.17 6.43
C ALA A 480 -2.04 38.70 7.78
N MET A 481 -1.35 37.81 8.50
CA MET A 481 -1.77 37.39 9.84
C MET A 481 -1.73 38.54 10.86
N LYS A 482 -0.74 39.44 10.77
CA LYS A 482 -0.67 40.65 11.61
C LYS A 482 -1.80 41.65 11.31
N ALA A 483 -2.11 41.88 10.04
CA ALA A 483 -3.18 42.79 9.63
C ALA A 483 -4.58 42.33 10.13
N VAL A 484 -4.75 41.04 10.37
CA VAL A 484 -6.00 40.44 10.86
C VAL A 484 -6.11 40.46 12.39
N ASN A 485 -5.01 40.67 13.13
CA ASN A 485 -4.97 40.77 14.60
C ASN A 485 -4.38 42.11 15.06
N PRO A 486 -5.16 43.20 15.15
CA PRO A 486 -4.65 44.52 15.56
C PRO A 486 -4.45 44.69 17.09
N THR A 487 -4.68 43.67 17.92
CA THR A 487 -4.55 43.77 19.39
C THR A 487 -3.64 42.70 19.96
N VAL A 488 -2.32 42.94 19.90
CA VAL A 488 -1.38 42.78 21.03
C VAL A 488 -0.19 43.71 20.72
N GLN A 489 -0.21 44.91 21.29
CA GLN A 489 1.00 45.68 21.60
C GLN A 489 1.21 45.61 23.10
#